data_AF-M9ME78-F1
#
_entry.id   AF-M9ME78-F1
#
_cell.length_a   1.000
_cell.length_b   1.000
_cell.length_c   1.000
_cell.angle_alpha   90.00
_cell.angle_beta   90.00
_cell.angle_gamma   90.00
#
_symmetry.space_group_name_H-M   'P 1'
#
loop_
_entity.id
_entity.type
_entity.pdbx_description
1 polymer ?
#
loop_
_entity_poly.entity_id
_entity_poly.type
_entity_poly.pdbx_seq_one_letter_code
_entity_poly.pdbx_strand_id
1 'polypeptide(L)'
;MSTYTRPYPYAIFTHSVGANVAGHSLLSKLRAIADAGFDGIELFQDDLDAFASSDEFRRIQEMGEASTAASSLAPPNITPPDSPMNIDRRYSGSSSASHSSDDASTSSLPFNRPLPQDKKHFAVAGLDDGLLVRDASNELVIGLDGLPMTYNAFGTCTATAYRQELAAASYIAAFCDTLGLRIYSLQPLRDFEGWAKQQDQLLALRRARSRFEVMRALGADLLLICSNNQHAPVTVGDVERIAIDLAQLADFADRFGSVLVPLHGNSGTIERRARPIRIGYEALSWGAHVDVWARAWQAVRLADRYNVGLILDSFNTLAREFADPCTPTGITDRCDDPYSEVMQSIRALRTVPADKIFFLQIGDARRMKQPLAPSPNADEPRPARMIWSRGNRLFPCEYKQGAFLPVREFVHAAVKEAGYQGPWSIEVFNSSLSDEGETVPTLHARRARAGLDRLVEEVDA
;
A
#
# COMPACT_ATOMS: atom_id res chain seq x y z
N MET A 1 3.07 25.07 -30.53
CA MET A 1 2.92 24.89 -29.07
C MET A 1 3.99 23.90 -28.66
N SER A 2 4.98 24.34 -27.88
CA SER A 2 5.99 23.42 -27.32
C SER A 2 5.25 22.42 -26.44
N THR A 3 5.27 21.14 -26.82
CA THR A 3 4.71 20.06 -26.01
C THR A 3 5.62 19.89 -24.80
N TYR A 4 5.33 20.63 -23.72
CA TYR A 4 6.00 20.46 -22.44
C TYR A 4 5.90 18.98 -22.06
N THR A 5 7.01 18.26 -22.20
CA THR A 5 7.08 16.83 -21.89
C THR A 5 7.56 16.76 -20.45
N ARG A 6 6.64 16.48 -19.52
CA ARG A 6 6.99 16.39 -18.10
C ARG A 6 8.00 15.26 -17.87
N PRO A 7 9.04 15.45 -17.04
CA PRO A 7 10.09 14.46 -16.84
C PRO A 7 9.63 13.24 -16.02
N TYR A 8 8.59 13.40 -15.18
CA TYR A 8 8.08 12.36 -14.29
C TYR A 8 6.57 12.17 -14.44
N PRO A 9 6.04 10.94 -14.30
CA PRO A 9 4.61 10.74 -14.18
C PRO A 9 4.06 11.41 -12.92
N TYR A 10 2.86 11.94 -13.00
CA TYR A 10 2.15 12.49 -11.84
C TYR A 10 1.12 11.50 -11.31
N ALA A 11 1.13 11.31 -10.00
CA ALA A 11 0.11 10.56 -9.29
C ALA A 11 -0.52 11.40 -8.16
N ILE A 12 -1.63 10.92 -7.64
CA ILE A 12 -2.30 11.55 -6.50
C ILE A 12 -3.05 10.52 -5.69
N PHE A 13 -2.99 10.66 -4.38
CA PHE A 13 -3.77 9.87 -3.44
C PHE A 13 -5.26 10.20 -3.54
N THR A 14 -6.12 9.18 -3.66
CA THR A 14 -7.56 9.38 -3.92
C THR A 14 -8.26 10.19 -2.83
N HIS A 15 -7.79 10.14 -1.58
CA HIS A 15 -8.35 10.98 -0.51
C HIS A 15 -8.02 12.47 -0.70
N SER A 16 -6.89 12.80 -1.34
CA SER A 16 -6.38 14.17 -1.49
C SER A 16 -7.20 15.05 -2.43
N VAL A 17 -8.21 14.48 -3.10
CA VAL A 17 -9.19 15.25 -3.87
C VAL A 17 -10.54 15.37 -3.16
N GLY A 18 -10.81 14.56 -2.14
CA GLY A 18 -12.05 14.65 -1.37
C GLY A 18 -12.29 13.41 -0.49
N ALA A 19 -12.89 13.64 0.68
CA ALA A 19 -13.20 12.58 1.62
C ALA A 19 -14.50 11.84 1.22
N ASN A 20 -14.46 10.51 1.20
CA ASN A 20 -15.65 9.66 1.01
C ASN A 20 -16.75 9.94 2.04
N VAL A 21 -16.38 10.22 3.30
CA VAL A 21 -17.32 10.55 4.38
C VAL A 21 -18.07 11.88 4.15
N ALA A 22 -17.59 12.73 3.24
CA ALA A 22 -18.25 13.96 2.81
C ALA A 22 -19.06 13.78 1.50
N GLY A 23 -19.29 12.54 1.07
CA GLY A 23 -20.10 12.22 -0.11
C GLY A 23 -19.35 12.15 -1.44
N HIS A 24 -18.03 12.35 -1.45
CA HIS A 24 -17.23 12.26 -2.68
C HIS A 24 -17.01 10.81 -3.11
N SER A 25 -17.76 10.33 -4.10
CA SER A 25 -17.64 8.95 -4.58
C SER A 25 -16.29 8.68 -5.25
N LEU A 26 -15.78 7.45 -5.14
CA LEU A 26 -14.51 7.09 -5.78
C LEU A 26 -14.53 7.35 -7.29
N LEU A 27 -15.65 7.07 -7.98
CA LEU A 27 -15.74 7.31 -9.43
C LEU A 27 -15.67 8.80 -9.78
N SER A 28 -16.30 9.69 -9.01
CA SER A 28 -16.20 11.14 -9.21
C SER A 28 -14.76 11.65 -9.02
N LYS A 29 -14.06 11.11 -8.02
CA LYS A 29 -12.66 11.44 -7.72
C LYS A 29 -11.73 11.02 -8.85
N LEU A 30 -11.88 9.79 -9.36
CA LEU A 30 -11.07 9.28 -10.47
C LEU A 30 -11.26 10.12 -11.75
N ARG A 31 -12.50 10.52 -12.07
CA ARG A 31 -12.76 11.43 -13.21
C ARG A 31 -12.07 12.79 -13.01
N ALA A 32 -12.22 13.40 -11.83
CA ALA A 32 -11.58 14.68 -11.52
C ALA A 32 -10.04 14.61 -11.62
N ILE A 33 -9.44 13.49 -11.20
CA ILE A 33 -8.01 13.24 -11.30
C ILE A 33 -7.57 13.11 -12.76
N ALA A 34 -8.29 12.31 -13.56
CA ALA A 34 -8.01 12.16 -14.99
C ALA A 34 -8.15 13.50 -15.74
N ASP A 35 -9.22 14.26 -15.47
CA ASP A 35 -9.48 15.57 -16.08
C ASP A 35 -8.40 16.62 -15.73
N ALA A 36 -7.74 16.49 -14.57
CA ALA A 36 -6.60 17.31 -14.18
C ALA A 36 -5.26 16.86 -14.83
N GLY A 37 -5.29 15.77 -15.59
CA GLY A 37 -4.16 15.26 -16.38
C GLY A 37 -3.10 14.49 -15.57
N PHE A 38 -3.50 13.82 -14.49
CA PHE A 38 -2.64 12.87 -13.79
C PHE A 38 -2.47 11.58 -14.60
N ASP A 39 -1.34 10.89 -14.41
CA ASP A 39 -1.06 9.58 -15.04
C ASP A 39 -1.55 8.41 -14.19
N GLY A 40 -1.88 8.66 -12.92
CA GLY A 40 -2.31 7.61 -12.02
C GLY A 40 -2.68 8.07 -10.63
N ILE A 41 -2.92 7.09 -9.77
CA ILE A 41 -3.38 7.27 -8.40
C ILE A 41 -2.59 6.41 -7.43
N GLU A 42 -2.65 6.82 -6.18
CA GLU A 42 -2.50 5.94 -5.03
C GLU A 42 -3.90 5.65 -4.49
N LEU A 43 -4.33 4.39 -4.48
CA LEU A 43 -5.69 4.04 -4.07
C LEU A 43 -5.78 3.91 -2.56
N PHE A 44 -6.63 4.74 -1.95
CA PHE A 44 -6.92 4.64 -0.53
C PHE A 44 -7.81 3.42 -0.23
N GLN A 45 -7.38 2.56 0.70
CA GLN A 45 -8.15 1.40 1.16
C GLN A 45 -9.57 1.79 1.59
N ASP A 46 -9.73 2.84 2.40
CA ASP A 46 -11.04 3.31 2.86
C ASP A 46 -11.94 3.79 1.71
N ASP A 47 -11.38 4.33 0.62
CA ASP A 47 -12.17 4.70 -0.56
C ASP A 47 -12.67 3.48 -1.32
N LEU A 48 -11.84 2.43 -1.43
CA LEU A 48 -12.22 1.16 -2.02
C LEU A 48 -13.33 0.48 -1.19
N ASP A 49 -13.18 0.46 0.14
CA ASP A 49 -14.16 -0.14 1.05
C ASP A 49 -15.51 0.60 1.02
N ALA A 50 -15.46 1.93 1.00
CA ALA A 50 -16.66 2.76 0.87
C ALA A 50 -17.34 2.54 -0.49
N PHE A 51 -16.58 2.44 -1.57
CA PHE A 51 -17.13 2.11 -2.89
C PHE A 51 -17.76 0.72 -2.91
N ALA A 52 -17.07 -0.30 -2.40
CA ALA A 52 -17.55 -1.69 -2.33
C ALA A 52 -18.88 -1.83 -1.57
N SER A 53 -19.10 -0.95 -0.58
CA SER A 53 -20.31 -0.92 0.27
C SER A 53 -21.39 0.04 -0.25
N SER A 54 -21.14 0.79 -1.32
CA SER A 54 -22.01 1.86 -1.79
C SER A 54 -23.22 1.38 -2.59
N ASP A 55 -24.29 2.18 -2.60
CA ASP A 55 -25.45 2.00 -3.49
C ASP A 55 -25.10 2.24 -4.97
N GLU A 56 -24.04 3.00 -5.25
CA GLU A 56 -23.50 3.17 -6.61
C GLU A 56 -22.97 1.83 -7.14
N PHE A 57 -22.13 1.14 -6.36
CA PHE A 57 -21.58 -0.15 -6.78
C PHE A 57 -22.64 -1.25 -6.83
N ARG A 58 -23.62 -1.25 -5.92
CA ARG A 58 -24.74 -2.20 -5.99
C ARG A 58 -25.52 -2.08 -7.30
N ARG A 59 -25.81 -0.84 -7.73
CA ARG A 59 -26.48 -0.60 -9.03
C ARG A 59 -25.64 -1.06 -10.22
N ILE A 60 -24.32 -0.88 -10.18
CA ILE A 60 -23.39 -1.41 -11.19
C ILE A 60 -23.48 -2.95 -11.26
N GLN A 61 -23.55 -3.62 -10.11
CA GLN A 61 -23.71 -5.07 -10.05
C GLN A 61 -25.09 -5.53 -10.58
N GLU A 62 -26.17 -4.81 -10.26
CA GLU A 62 -27.52 -5.08 -10.78
C GLU A 62 -27.62 -4.93 -12.31
N MET A 63 -26.81 -4.03 -12.90
CA MET A 63 -26.68 -3.89 -14.36
C MET A 63 -25.79 -4.97 -15.00
N GLY A 64 -25.15 -5.84 -14.21
CA GLY A 64 -24.27 -6.90 -14.69
C GLY A 64 -22.88 -6.44 -15.11
N GLU A 65 -22.48 -5.22 -14.75
CA GLU A 65 -21.17 -4.63 -15.08
C GLU A 65 -20.06 -5.03 -14.09
N ALA A 66 -20.43 -5.63 -12.95
CA ALA A 66 -19.49 -6.18 -11.97
C ALA A 66 -20.07 -7.47 -11.36
N SER A 67 -19.22 -8.45 -11.05
CA SER A 67 -19.63 -9.76 -10.50
C SER A 67 -18.82 -10.15 -9.27
N THR A 68 -19.51 -10.70 -8.26
CA THR A 68 -18.90 -11.35 -7.09
C THR A 68 -18.68 -12.85 -7.28
N ALA A 69 -19.16 -13.41 -8.40
CA ALA A 69 -18.88 -14.80 -8.74
C ALA A 69 -17.38 -14.95 -8.96
N ALA A 70 -16.80 -16.03 -8.43
CA ALA A 70 -15.41 -16.37 -8.68
C ALA A 70 -15.23 -16.68 -10.17
N SER A 71 -15.02 -15.65 -10.98
CA SER A 71 -14.45 -15.82 -12.30
C SER A 71 -13.04 -16.32 -12.07
N SER A 72 -12.80 -17.58 -12.39
CA SER A 72 -11.45 -18.11 -12.54
C SER A 72 -10.80 -17.37 -13.69
N LEU A 73 -10.21 -16.20 -13.40
CA LEU A 73 -9.26 -15.54 -14.27
C LEU A 73 -7.98 -16.37 -14.25
N ALA A 74 -8.03 -17.55 -14.87
CA ALA A 74 -6.85 -18.25 -15.30
C ALA A 74 -6.21 -17.38 -16.40
N PRO A 75 -4.93 -16.99 -16.28
CA PRO A 75 -4.25 -16.35 -17.39
C PRO A 75 -4.28 -17.27 -18.62
N PRO A 76 -4.40 -16.75 -19.84
CA PRO A 76 -4.32 -17.56 -21.04
C PRO A 76 -2.97 -18.30 -21.05
N ASN A 77 -3.03 -19.65 -21.04
CA ASN A 77 -1.95 -20.62 -21.16
C ASN A 77 -0.53 -20.02 -21.28
N ILE A 78 0.09 -19.74 -20.14
CA ILE A 78 1.55 -19.73 -20.05
C ILE A 78 1.90 -21.08 -19.42
N THR A 79 2.31 -22.03 -20.26
CA THR A 79 2.89 -23.28 -19.80
C THR A 79 4.11 -22.96 -18.93
N PRO A 80 4.13 -23.29 -17.64
CA PRO A 80 5.31 -23.06 -16.81
C PRO A 80 6.44 -23.97 -17.27
N PRO A 81 7.69 -23.50 -17.43
CA PRO A 81 8.83 -24.40 -17.42
C PRO A 81 8.95 -25.04 -16.03
N ASP A 82 9.28 -26.33 -16.00
CA ASP A 82 9.32 -27.21 -14.84
C ASP A 82 9.90 -26.55 -13.58
N SER A 83 9.06 -26.41 -12.56
CA SER A 83 9.47 -25.98 -11.22
C SER A 83 9.71 -27.21 -10.33
N PRO A 84 10.95 -27.46 -9.86
CA PRO A 84 11.22 -28.59 -8.98
C PRO A 84 10.87 -28.23 -7.53
N MET A 85 9.68 -28.64 -7.08
CA MET A 85 9.39 -28.77 -5.66
C MET A 85 9.28 -30.25 -5.28
N ASN A 86 10.39 -30.83 -4.82
CA ASN A 86 10.36 -31.92 -3.84
C ASN A 86 11.75 -32.19 -3.26
N ILE A 87 12.21 -31.37 -2.33
CA ILE A 87 13.35 -31.73 -1.46
C ILE A 87 12.99 -31.32 -0.04
N ASP A 88 12.32 -32.22 0.66
CA ASP A 88 12.53 -32.43 2.09
C ASP A 88 12.08 -33.84 2.46
N ARG A 89 12.94 -34.81 2.14
CA ARG A 89 13.01 -36.10 2.83
C ARG A 89 14.36 -36.75 2.55
N ARG A 90 15.09 -37.01 3.64
CA ARG A 90 16.23 -37.94 3.81
C ARG A 90 17.64 -37.32 3.73
N TYR A 91 18.05 -36.73 4.85
CA TYR A 91 19.34 -37.11 5.44
C TYR A 91 19.21 -38.52 6.04
N SER A 92 19.72 -39.54 5.35
CA SER A 92 20.36 -40.71 5.95
C SER A 92 20.88 -41.67 4.88
N GLY A 93 22.16 -42.02 4.97
CA GLY A 93 22.67 -43.34 4.59
C GLY A 93 23.06 -43.57 3.13
N SER A 94 24.37 -43.65 2.92
CA SER A 94 25.04 -44.19 1.74
C SER A 94 24.62 -45.61 1.35
N SER A 95 24.62 -45.90 0.04
CA SER A 95 25.50 -46.88 -0.65
C SER A 95 24.84 -47.72 -1.77
N SER A 96 25.56 -47.79 -2.90
CA SER A 96 25.66 -48.87 -3.91
C SER A 96 24.42 -49.39 -4.68
N ALA A 97 24.38 -48.98 -5.96
CA ALA A 97 24.44 -49.77 -7.19
C ALA A 97 23.66 -51.10 -7.38
N SER A 98 23.01 -51.14 -8.56
CA SER A 98 22.92 -52.23 -9.56
C SER A 98 21.67 -53.14 -9.64
N HIS A 99 21.14 -53.22 -10.88
CA HIS A 99 20.44 -54.32 -11.60
C HIS A 99 19.20 -54.98 -10.93
N SER A 100 18.16 -55.49 -11.58
CA SER A 100 17.73 -55.70 -12.97
C SER A 100 16.29 -56.26 -12.94
N SER A 101 15.53 -56.05 -14.02
CA SER A 101 14.54 -56.96 -14.66
C SER A 101 13.48 -57.73 -13.83
N ASP A 102 12.24 -57.47 -14.25
CA ASP A 102 11.18 -58.43 -14.63
C ASP A 102 10.37 -59.23 -13.59
N ASP A 103 9.07 -59.15 -13.87
CA ASP A 103 8.06 -60.21 -13.94
C ASP A 103 6.87 -60.20 -12.96
N ALA A 104 5.73 -60.38 -13.63
CA ALA A 104 4.38 -60.33 -13.15
C ALA A 104 4.01 -61.56 -12.30
N SER A 105 3.08 -61.37 -11.35
CA SER A 105 1.95 -62.30 -11.20
C SER A 105 0.94 -61.80 -10.17
N THR A 106 -0.30 -62.17 -10.47
CA THR A 106 -1.58 -61.89 -9.83
C THR A 106 -1.77 -62.58 -8.48
N SER A 107 -2.35 -61.89 -7.50
CA SER A 107 -3.25 -62.53 -6.52
C SER A 107 -4.22 -61.53 -5.87
N SER A 108 -5.50 -61.81 -6.02
CA SER A 108 -6.64 -61.17 -5.38
C SER A 108 -6.84 -61.63 -3.93
N LEU A 109 -7.22 -60.72 -3.03
CA LEU A 109 -8.38 -60.77 -2.10
C LEU A 109 -8.27 -59.67 -1.00
N PRO A 110 -9.37 -59.31 -0.31
CA PRO A 110 -9.79 -57.92 -0.18
C PRO A 110 -9.45 -57.31 1.18
N PHE A 111 -9.16 -56.01 1.21
CA PHE A 111 -9.19 -55.23 2.45
C PHE A 111 -10.09 -54.02 2.28
N ASN A 112 -11.27 -54.15 2.88
CA ASN A 112 -12.18 -53.06 3.19
C ASN A 112 -11.44 -52.05 4.07
N ARG A 113 -11.10 -50.89 3.52
CA ARG A 113 -10.68 -49.72 4.28
C ARG A 113 -11.64 -48.59 3.92
N PRO A 114 -12.27 -47.91 4.90
CA PRO A 114 -13.17 -46.82 4.58
C PRO A 114 -12.36 -45.71 3.91
N LEU A 115 -12.85 -45.28 2.74
CA LEU A 115 -12.46 -43.99 2.15
C LEU A 115 -12.58 -42.92 3.24
N PRO A 116 -11.57 -42.06 3.45
CA PRO A 116 -11.77 -40.88 4.27
C PRO A 116 -12.95 -40.12 3.67
N GLN A 117 -13.96 -39.85 4.51
CA GLN A 117 -15.08 -38.98 4.14
C GLN A 117 -14.51 -37.74 3.46
N ASP A 118 -14.94 -37.50 2.23
CA ASP A 118 -14.72 -36.25 1.52
C ASP A 118 -15.07 -35.11 2.46
N LYS A 119 -14.04 -34.49 3.05
CA LYS A 119 -14.17 -33.17 3.65
C LYS A 119 -14.55 -32.29 2.48
N LYS A 120 -15.84 -31.98 2.35
CA LYS A 120 -16.36 -30.99 1.41
C LYS A 120 -15.44 -29.78 1.53
N HIS A 121 -14.60 -29.57 0.50
CA HIS A 121 -13.83 -28.35 0.36
C HIS A 121 -14.87 -27.25 0.16
N PHE A 122 -15.31 -26.63 1.25
CA PHE A 122 -15.94 -25.33 1.20
C PHE A 122 -14.85 -24.33 0.83
N ALA A 123 -14.43 -24.36 -0.43
CA ALA A 123 -13.53 -23.37 -0.97
C ALA A 123 -14.30 -22.05 -0.96
N VAL A 124 -13.86 -21.11 -0.12
CA VAL A 124 -13.99 -19.71 -0.52
C VAL A 124 -13.14 -19.59 -1.77
N ALA A 125 -13.74 -19.88 -2.93
CA ALA A 125 -13.06 -20.20 -4.17
C ALA A 125 -11.86 -19.28 -4.43
N GLY A 126 -10.66 -19.85 -4.47
CA GLY A 126 -9.40 -19.17 -4.79
C GLY A 126 -8.54 -18.69 -3.62
N LEU A 127 -9.00 -18.75 -2.37
CA LEU A 127 -8.16 -18.38 -1.22
C LEU A 127 -7.22 -19.51 -0.79
N ASP A 128 -5.97 -19.16 -0.51
CA ASP A 128 -5.00 -20.00 0.18
C ASP A 128 -5.55 -20.45 1.55
N ASP A 129 -5.41 -21.73 1.91
CA ASP A 129 -5.83 -22.28 3.20
C ASP A 129 -5.20 -21.51 4.38
N GLY A 130 -4.02 -20.93 4.18
CA GLY A 130 -3.36 -20.05 5.15
C GLY A 130 -4.06 -18.71 5.42
N LEU A 131 -5.10 -18.35 4.64
CA LEU A 131 -5.92 -17.15 4.80
C LEU A 131 -7.35 -17.46 5.27
N LEU A 132 -7.65 -18.72 5.59
CA LEU A 132 -8.90 -19.07 6.27
C LEU A 132 -8.74 -18.89 7.79
N VAL A 133 -9.74 -18.31 8.43
CA VAL A 133 -9.74 -18.10 9.88
C VAL A 133 -9.99 -19.43 10.58
N ARG A 134 -9.14 -19.74 11.56
CA ARG A 134 -9.26 -20.94 12.39
C ARG A 134 -9.28 -20.58 13.87
N ASP A 135 -10.03 -21.34 14.65
CA ASP A 135 -10.11 -21.18 16.10
C ASP A 135 -8.90 -21.81 16.83
N ALA A 136 -8.92 -21.79 18.16
CA ALA A 136 -7.85 -22.37 18.98
C ALA A 136 -7.73 -23.90 18.84
N SER A 137 -8.78 -24.57 18.35
CA SER A 137 -8.80 -26.00 18.06
C SER A 137 -8.37 -26.32 16.62
N ASN A 138 -7.97 -25.30 15.85
CA ASN A 138 -7.62 -25.36 14.43
C ASN A 138 -8.81 -25.67 13.49
N GLU A 139 -10.05 -25.52 13.97
CA GLU A 139 -11.26 -25.67 13.17
C GLU A 139 -11.61 -24.38 12.43
N LEU A 140 -12.23 -24.50 11.26
CA LEU A 140 -12.63 -23.34 10.45
C LEU A 140 -13.71 -22.53 11.17
N VAL A 141 -13.47 -21.22 11.30
CA VAL A 141 -14.48 -20.30 11.80
C VAL A 141 -15.45 -19.98 10.67
N ILE A 142 -16.73 -20.28 10.88
CA ILE A 142 -17.80 -20.03 9.92
C ILE A 142 -18.44 -18.68 10.21
N GLY A 143 -18.52 -17.82 9.20
CA GLY A 143 -19.12 -16.49 9.29
C GLY A 143 -20.66 -16.55 9.28
N LEU A 144 -21.28 -15.39 9.50
CA LEU A 144 -22.73 -15.24 9.45
C LEU A 144 -23.33 -15.52 8.06
N ASP A 145 -22.50 -15.50 7.02
CA ASP A 145 -22.86 -15.87 5.65
C ASP A 145 -22.78 -17.39 5.38
N GLY A 146 -22.49 -18.20 6.41
CA GLY A 146 -22.40 -19.66 6.31
C GLY A 146 -21.15 -20.17 5.60
N LEU A 147 -20.16 -19.30 5.36
CA LEU A 147 -18.90 -19.62 4.69
C LEU A 147 -17.71 -19.50 5.65
N PRO A 148 -16.59 -20.20 5.41
CA PRO A 148 -15.36 -19.99 6.16
C PRO A 148 -14.92 -18.52 6.12
N MET A 149 -14.63 -17.93 7.27
CA MET A 149 -14.16 -16.54 7.38
C MET A 149 -12.74 -16.40 6.82
N THR A 150 -12.38 -15.18 6.43
CA THR A 150 -11.05 -14.81 5.94
C THR A 150 -10.57 -13.49 6.57
N TYR A 151 -9.57 -12.84 5.97
CA TYR A 151 -8.98 -11.59 6.44
C TYR A 151 -9.12 -10.48 5.41
N ASN A 152 -9.20 -9.24 5.87
CA ASN A 152 -9.07 -8.04 5.06
C ASN A 152 -7.99 -7.09 5.63
N ALA A 153 -7.98 -5.84 5.16
CA ALA A 153 -7.03 -4.82 5.62
C ALA A 153 -7.10 -4.54 7.13
N PHE A 154 -8.23 -4.82 7.79
CA PHE A 154 -8.49 -4.47 9.20
C PHE A 154 -8.45 -5.66 10.15
N GLY A 155 -8.77 -6.86 9.68
CA GLY A 155 -8.86 -8.04 10.54
C GLY A 155 -9.59 -9.19 9.87
N THR A 156 -10.35 -9.95 10.66
CA THR A 156 -11.19 -11.02 10.13
C THR A 156 -12.44 -10.44 9.47
N CYS A 157 -12.90 -11.09 8.39
CA CYS A 157 -14.12 -10.72 7.68
C CYS A 157 -14.85 -11.95 7.13
N THR A 158 -16.10 -11.76 6.69
CA THR A 158 -16.86 -12.81 6.01
C THR A 158 -16.33 -13.01 4.58
N ALA A 159 -16.49 -14.23 4.05
CA ALA A 159 -16.12 -14.52 2.67
C ALA A 159 -16.88 -13.62 1.67
N THR A 160 -18.13 -13.30 1.98
CA THR A 160 -18.96 -12.40 1.18
C THR A 160 -18.40 -10.98 1.13
N ALA A 161 -18.00 -10.41 2.28
CA ALA A 161 -17.39 -9.08 2.32
C ALA A 161 -16.09 -9.01 1.52
N TYR A 162 -15.25 -10.05 1.64
CA TYR A 162 -14.00 -10.14 0.88
C TYR A 162 -14.23 -10.24 -0.64
N ARG A 163 -15.20 -11.06 -1.07
CA ARG A 163 -15.58 -11.15 -2.49
C ARG A 163 -16.14 -9.83 -3.03
N GLN A 164 -16.87 -9.09 -2.20
CA GLN A 164 -17.38 -7.77 -2.57
C GLN A 164 -16.23 -6.77 -2.80
N GLU A 165 -15.21 -6.79 -1.93
CA GLU A 165 -13.99 -6.00 -2.11
C GLU A 165 -13.25 -6.36 -3.41
N LEU A 166 -13.09 -7.65 -3.72
CA LEU A 166 -12.45 -8.09 -4.98
C LEU A 166 -13.22 -7.67 -6.23
N ALA A 167 -14.55 -7.74 -6.19
CA ALA A 167 -15.40 -7.29 -7.29
C ALA A 167 -15.26 -5.77 -7.50
N ALA A 168 -15.26 -5.00 -6.40
CA ALA A 168 -15.06 -3.56 -6.45
C ALA A 168 -13.67 -3.20 -7.00
N ALA A 169 -12.63 -3.88 -6.54
CA ALA A 169 -11.26 -3.72 -7.03
C ALA A 169 -11.16 -3.97 -8.54
N SER A 170 -11.77 -5.05 -9.03
CA SER A 170 -11.78 -5.39 -10.46
C SER A 170 -12.49 -4.32 -11.28
N TYR A 171 -13.62 -3.79 -10.79
CA TYR A 171 -14.33 -2.69 -11.45
C TYR A 171 -13.51 -1.40 -11.48
N ILE A 172 -12.88 -1.03 -10.35
CA ILE A 172 -12.04 0.16 -10.27
C ILE A 172 -10.84 0.07 -11.20
N ALA A 173 -10.23 -1.11 -11.35
CA ALA A 173 -9.17 -1.34 -12.33
C ALA A 173 -9.65 -1.04 -13.76
N ALA A 174 -10.80 -1.62 -14.15
CA ALA A 174 -11.38 -1.40 -15.47
C ALA A 174 -11.78 0.08 -15.68
N PHE A 175 -12.31 0.74 -14.65
CA PHE A 175 -12.67 2.14 -14.74
C PHE A 175 -11.43 3.05 -14.88
N CYS A 176 -10.36 2.77 -14.14
CA CYS A 176 -9.08 3.48 -14.29
C CYS A 176 -8.49 3.28 -15.70
N ASP A 177 -8.57 2.06 -16.25
CA ASP A 177 -8.17 1.76 -17.63
C ASP A 177 -8.90 2.67 -18.64
N THR A 178 -10.22 2.88 -18.48
CA THR A 178 -10.99 3.80 -19.36
C THR A 178 -10.57 5.26 -19.25
N LEU A 179 -9.98 5.64 -18.11
CA LEU A 179 -9.51 7.00 -17.84
C LEU A 179 -8.01 7.17 -18.14
N GLY A 180 -7.31 6.10 -18.52
CA GLY A 180 -5.87 6.09 -18.70
C GLY A 180 -5.07 6.26 -17.40
N LEU A 181 -5.67 5.96 -16.24
CA LEU A 181 -5.04 6.10 -14.92
C LEU A 181 -4.37 4.79 -14.50
N ARG A 182 -3.09 4.83 -14.15
CA ARG A 182 -2.42 3.71 -13.46
C ARG A 182 -2.73 3.74 -11.96
N ILE A 183 -3.04 2.58 -11.38
CA ILE A 183 -3.07 2.42 -9.92
C ILE A 183 -1.66 2.05 -9.46
N TYR A 184 -0.93 3.01 -8.90
CA TYR A 184 0.47 2.81 -8.53
C TYR A 184 0.64 2.04 -7.22
N SER A 185 -0.23 2.28 -6.25
CA SER A 185 -0.18 1.65 -4.93
C SER A 185 -1.57 1.40 -4.36
N LEU A 186 -1.67 0.37 -3.51
CA LEU A 186 -2.76 0.19 -2.56
C LEU A 186 -2.25 0.63 -1.19
N GLN A 187 -2.92 1.60 -0.57
CA GLN A 187 -2.40 2.22 0.64
C GLN A 187 -3.47 2.80 1.56
N PRO A 188 -3.14 3.06 2.84
CA PRO A 188 -2.03 2.48 3.58
C PRO A 188 -2.45 1.15 4.24
N LEU A 189 -1.53 0.18 4.31
CA LEU A 189 -1.65 -0.89 5.30
C LEU A 189 -1.04 -0.39 6.63
N ARG A 190 -1.84 -0.46 7.70
CA ARG A 190 -1.46 0.02 9.04
C ARG A 190 -1.16 -1.13 10.00
N ASP A 191 -0.41 -0.82 11.04
CA ASP A 191 -0.15 -1.67 12.21
C ASP A 191 0.42 -3.06 11.83
N PHE A 192 1.43 -3.08 10.95
CA PHE A 192 1.98 -4.33 10.43
C PHE A 192 3.15 -4.87 11.26
N GLU A 193 4.17 -4.06 11.47
CA GLU A 193 5.46 -4.50 12.00
C GLU A 193 5.56 -4.38 13.53
N GLY A 194 6.49 -5.13 14.10
CA GLY A 194 7.00 -4.91 15.46
C GLY A 194 6.10 -5.45 16.57
N TRP A 195 5.09 -6.27 16.28
CA TRP A 195 4.23 -6.86 17.33
C TRP A 195 5.02 -7.75 18.30
N ALA A 196 4.85 -7.49 19.60
CA ALA A 196 5.55 -8.22 20.67
C ALA A 196 5.01 -9.65 20.86
N LYS A 197 3.69 -9.83 20.70
CA LYS A 197 3.05 -11.15 20.79
C LYS A 197 3.00 -11.80 19.41
N GLN A 198 3.34 -13.09 19.38
CA GLN A 198 3.31 -13.88 18.14
C GLN A 198 1.92 -13.95 17.49
N GLN A 199 0.85 -13.93 18.30
CA GLN A 199 -0.53 -13.96 17.78
C GLN A 199 -0.88 -12.67 17.02
N ASP A 200 -0.49 -11.51 17.54
CA ASP A 200 -0.72 -10.21 16.91
C ASP A 200 0.13 -10.06 15.64
N GLN A 201 1.39 -10.52 15.69
CA GLN A 201 2.26 -10.59 14.51
C GLN A 201 1.64 -11.46 13.40
N LEU A 202 1.10 -12.64 13.75
CA LEU A 202 0.47 -13.53 12.78
C LEU A 202 -0.81 -12.92 12.20
N LEU A 203 -1.60 -12.20 13.01
CA LEU A 203 -2.78 -11.48 12.52
C LEU A 203 -2.38 -10.37 11.53
N ALA A 204 -1.37 -9.56 11.85
CA ALA A 204 -0.84 -8.53 10.97
C ALA A 204 -0.36 -9.11 9.63
N LEU A 205 0.36 -10.23 9.67
CA LEU A 205 0.80 -10.95 8.48
C LEU A 205 -0.36 -11.47 7.63
N ARG A 206 -1.42 -12.01 8.25
CA ARG A 206 -2.62 -12.47 7.52
C ARG A 206 -3.39 -11.32 6.90
N ARG A 207 -3.53 -10.18 7.62
CA ARG A 207 -4.09 -8.93 7.07
C ARG A 207 -3.31 -8.48 5.84
N ALA A 208 -1.99 -8.37 5.94
CA ALA A 208 -1.12 -7.96 4.85
C ALA A 208 -1.22 -8.89 3.63
N ARG A 209 -1.11 -10.21 3.83
CA ARG A 209 -1.21 -11.21 2.76
C ARG A 209 -2.57 -11.21 2.06
N SER A 210 -3.66 -10.94 2.77
CA SER A 210 -5.00 -10.88 2.17
C SER A 210 -5.14 -9.81 1.07
N ARG A 211 -4.23 -8.83 1.05
CA ARG A 211 -4.24 -7.72 0.09
C ARG A 211 -3.69 -8.12 -1.27
N PHE A 212 -2.89 -9.18 -1.39
CA PHE A 212 -2.23 -9.54 -2.66
C PHE A 212 -3.22 -9.87 -3.77
N GLU A 213 -4.34 -10.49 -3.43
CA GLU A 213 -5.43 -10.76 -4.36
C GLU A 213 -6.17 -9.49 -4.79
N VAL A 214 -6.38 -8.56 -3.86
CA VAL A 214 -6.94 -7.23 -4.15
C VAL A 214 -6.00 -6.47 -5.09
N MET A 215 -4.69 -6.50 -4.82
CA MET A 215 -3.66 -5.91 -5.68
C MET A 215 -3.62 -6.53 -7.07
N ARG A 216 -3.80 -7.86 -7.17
CA ARG A 216 -3.92 -8.57 -8.45
C ARG A 216 -5.14 -8.11 -9.24
N ALA A 217 -6.29 -7.95 -8.58
CA ALA A 217 -7.52 -7.43 -9.19
C ALA A 217 -7.37 -5.96 -9.64
N LEU A 218 -6.69 -5.13 -8.85
CA LEU A 218 -6.40 -3.73 -9.17
C LEU A 218 -5.36 -3.58 -10.29
N GLY A 219 -4.45 -4.55 -10.43
CA GLY A 219 -3.22 -4.37 -11.23
C GLY A 219 -2.22 -3.41 -10.56
N ALA A 220 -2.22 -3.32 -9.23
CA ALA A 220 -1.32 -2.47 -8.45
C ALA A 220 -0.15 -3.31 -7.90
N ASP A 221 1.09 -2.90 -8.16
CA ASP A 221 2.29 -3.67 -7.81
C ASP A 221 2.98 -3.21 -6.52
N LEU A 222 2.49 -2.17 -5.85
CA LEU A 222 3.08 -1.65 -4.60
C LEU A 222 2.06 -1.65 -3.46
N LEU A 223 2.38 -2.37 -2.39
CA LEU A 223 1.69 -2.29 -1.10
C LEU A 223 2.45 -1.31 -0.22
N LEU A 224 1.82 -0.20 0.15
CA LEU A 224 2.44 0.79 1.04
C LEU A 224 2.06 0.47 2.49
N ILE A 225 3.08 0.30 3.32
CA ILE A 225 2.98 0.03 4.75
C ILE A 225 3.52 1.25 5.50
N CYS A 226 2.68 1.88 6.30
CA CYS A 226 3.11 2.97 7.16
C CYS A 226 3.57 2.41 8.51
N SER A 227 4.58 3.04 9.11
CA SER A 227 5.13 2.64 10.40
C SER A 227 4.06 2.55 11.49
N ASN A 228 4.13 1.51 12.30
CA ASN A 228 3.20 1.23 13.38
C ASN A 228 3.18 2.36 14.42
N ASN A 229 1.98 2.74 14.88
CA ASN A 229 1.76 3.79 15.88
C ASN A 229 1.45 3.23 17.28
N GLN A 230 1.39 1.91 17.44
CA GLN A 230 1.25 1.26 18.74
C GLN A 230 2.60 1.28 19.48
N HIS A 231 2.64 1.72 20.74
CA HIS A 231 3.86 1.85 21.55
C HIS A 231 4.22 0.60 22.34
N ALA A 232 5.41 0.56 22.95
CA ALA A 232 5.76 -0.49 23.90
C ALA A 232 4.80 -0.50 25.11
N PRO A 233 4.48 -1.69 25.69
CA PRO A 233 5.06 -2.99 25.39
C PRO A 233 4.30 -3.82 24.35
N VAL A 234 3.24 -3.29 23.71
CA VAL A 234 2.47 -4.07 22.70
C VAL A 234 3.27 -4.28 21.42
N THR A 235 4.17 -3.36 21.12
CA THR A 235 5.17 -3.48 20.05
C THR A 235 6.58 -3.35 20.59
N VAL A 236 7.56 -3.82 19.82
CA VAL A 236 8.99 -3.68 20.08
C VAL A 236 9.61 -2.77 19.02
N GLY A 237 10.53 -1.92 19.45
CA GLY A 237 11.21 -0.97 18.58
C GLY A 237 12.53 -1.47 17.99
N ASP A 238 12.86 -2.74 18.18
CA ASP A 238 14.05 -3.34 17.60
C ASP A 238 13.94 -3.37 16.07
N VAL A 239 14.93 -2.77 15.40
CA VAL A 239 14.93 -2.60 13.96
C VAL A 239 15.18 -3.92 13.23
N GLU A 240 15.90 -4.87 13.84
CA GLU A 240 16.08 -6.21 13.29
C GLU A 240 14.76 -6.98 13.27
N ARG A 241 13.98 -6.88 14.35
CA ARG A 241 12.62 -7.43 14.38
C ARG A 241 11.72 -6.84 13.29
N ILE A 242 11.72 -5.52 13.12
CA ILE A 242 10.94 -4.85 12.07
C ILE A 242 11.39 -5.33 10.68
N ALA A 243 12.70 -5.43 10.45
CA ALA A 243 13.27 -5.93 9.21
C ALA A 243 12.85 -7.38 8.90
N ILE A 244 12.80 -8.25 9.90
CA ILE A 244 12.31 -9.64 9.76
C ILE A 244 10.84 -9.67 9.33
N ASP A 245 9.98 -8.82 9.91
CA ASP A 245 8.57 -8.75 9.55
C ASP A 245 8.39 -8.30 8.08
N LEU A 246 9.13 -7.28 7.66
CA LEU A 246 9.12 -6.80 6.26
C LEU A 246 9.64 -7.87 5.29
N ALA A 247 10.75 -8.53 5.62
CA ALA A 247 11.33 -9.60 4.81
C ALA A 247 10.37 -10.78 4.67
N GLN A 248 9.70 -11.17 5.76
CA GLN A 248 8.72 -12.25 5.74
C GLN A 248 7.57 -11.94 4.78
N LEU A 249 7.04 -10.73 4.80
CA LEU A 249 5.96 -10.33 3.88
C LEU A 249 6.43 -10.31 2.42
N ALA A 250 7.64 -9.84 2.17
CA ALA A 250 8.27 -9.89 0.85
C ALA A 250 8.44 -11.32 0.32
N ASP A 251 8.84 -12.25 1.18
CA ASP A 251 8.94 -13.67 0.80
C ASP A 251 7.56 -14.26 0.45
N PHE A 252 6.47 -13.79 1.09
CA PHE A 252 5.12 -14.16 0.70
C PHE A 252 4.70 -13.52 -0.62
N ALA A 253 5.05 -12.26 -0.87
CA ALA A 253 4.78 -11.56 -2.12
C ALA A 253 5.44 -12.27 -3.31
N ASP A 254 6.70 -12.72 -3.16
CA ASP A 254 7.41 -13.50 -4.17
C ASP A 254 6.72 -14.83 -4.48
N ARG A 255 6.32 -15.57 -3.43
CA ARG A 255 5.60 -16.84 -3.59
C ARG A 255 4.21 -16.66 -4.22
N PHE A 256 3.55 -15.54 -3.94
CA PHE A 256 2.26 -15.21 -4.56
C PHE A 256 2.41 -14.96 -6.07
N GLY A 257 3.53 -14.34 -6.47
CA GLY A 257 3.87 -14.10 -7.86
C GLY A 257 3.51 -12.69 -8.33
N SER A 258 3.59 -12.50 -9.65
CA SER A 258 3.44 -11.19 -10.27
C SER A 258 1.97 -10.79 -10.46
N VAL A 259 1.73 -9.47 -10.46
CA VAL A 259 0.47 -8.85 -10.89
C VAL A 259 0.61 -8.28 -12.31
N LEU A 260 -0.51 -8.15 -13.02
CA LEU A 260 -0.55 -7.60 -14.38
C LEU A 260 -0.87 -6.11 -14.36
N VAL A 261 0.18 -5.29 -14.39
CA VAL A 261 0.07 -3.82 -14.33
C VAL A 261 -0.22 -3.25 -15.72
N PRO A 262 -1.20 -2.35 -15.87
CA PRO A 262 -1.47 -1.69 -17.15
C PRO A 262 -0.36 -0.69 -17.52
N LEU A 263 0.02 -0.69 -18.79
CA LEU A 263 0.84 0.32 -19.41
C LEU A 263 -0.02 1.13 -20.38
N HIS A 264 -0.32 2.36 -19.97
CA HIS A 264 -1.04 3.30 -20.80
C HIS A 264 -0.08 3.92 -21.82
N GLY A 265 -0.20 3.48 -23.08
CA GLY A 265 0.49 4.07 -24.23
C GLY A 265 -0.47 4.90 -25.09
N ASN A 266 0.08 5.67 -26.03
CA ASN A 266 -0.70 6.55 -26.92
C ASN A 266 -1.56 5.80 -27.97
N SER A 267 -1.49 4.46 -28.03
CA SER A 267 -2.11 3.64 -29.07
C SER A 267 -3.56 3.23 -28.79
N GLY A 268 -4.14 3.62 -27.64
CA GLY A 268 -5.51 3.27 -27.25
C GLY A 268 -5.70 1.79 -26.85
N THR A 269 -4.66 0.97 -26.92
CA THR A 269 -4.61 -0.41 -26.42
C THR A 269 -3.81 -0.47 -25.12
N ILE A 270 -4.34 -1.15 -24.11
CA ILE A 270 -3.70 -1.31 -22.80
C ILE A 270 -2.87 -2.59 -22.81
N GLU A 271 -1.55 -2.45 -22.92
CA GLU A 271 -0.62 -3.55 -22.69
C GLU A 271 -0.54 -3.84 -21.19
N ARG A 272 -0.53 -5.10 -20.78
CA ARG A 272 -0.33 -5.48 -19.37
C ARG A 272 1.00 -6.19 -19.21
N ARG A 273 1.79 -5.78 -18.21
CA ARG A 273 3.07 -6.41 -17.89
C ARG A 273 3.07 -7.01 -16.50
N ALA A 274 3.63 -8.22 -16.40
CA ALA A 274 3.89 -8.87 -15.13
C ALA A 274 4.91 -8.03 -14.33
N ARG A 275 4.56 -7.71 -13.08
CA ARG A 275 5.44 -7.05 -12.11
C ARG A 275 5.34 -7.78 -10.77
N PRO A 276 6.46 -7.97 -10.04
CA PRO A 276 6.41 -8.53 -8.68
C PRO A 276 5.64 -7.58 -7.76
N ILE A 277 4.95 -8.14 -6.77
CA ILE A 277 4.42 -7.34 -5.67
C ILE A 277 5.61 -6.80 -4.85
N ARG A 278 5.61 -5.49 -4.65
CA ARG A 278 6.60 -4.72 -3.89
C ARG A 278 6.01 -4.26 -2.57
N ILE A 279 6.83 -4.28 -1.53
CA ILE A 279 6.49 -3.81 -0.19
C ILE A 279 7.23 -2.48 0.04
N GLY A 280 6.46 -1.40 0.13
CA GLY A 280 6.96 -0.07 0.47
C GLY A 280 6.82 0.20 1.94
N TYR A 281 7.87 0.67 2.61
CA TYR A 281 7.82 1.04 4.03
C TYR A 281 8.01 2.55 4.22
N GLU A 282 7.05 3.18 4.90
CA GLU A 282 6.98 4.62 5.13
C GLU A 282 7.11 4.94 6.63
N ALA A 283 7.98 5.89 6.99
CA ALA A 283 8.04 6.42 8.36
C ALA A 283 6.99 7.51 8.56
N LEU A 284 6.03 7.30 9.45
CA LEU A 284 5.11 8.35 9.87
C LEU A 284 5.78 9.28 10.86
N SER A 285 5.54 10.59 10.79
CA SER A 285 6.12 11.56 11.73
C SER A 285 5.68 11.39 13.19
N TRP A 286 4.75 10.47 13.43
CA TRP A 286 4.24 10.03 14.73
C TRP A 286 4.37 8.51 14.94
N GLY A 287 5.14 7.79 14.13
CA GLY A 287 5.37 6.35 14.32
C GLY A 287 5.94 6.06 15.71
N ALA A 288 5.55 4.91 16.29
CA ALA A 288 5.89 4.58 17.67
C ALA A 288 7.39 4.32 17.87
N HIS A 289 8.01 3.65 16.88
CA HIS A 289 9.42 3.26 16.93
C HIS A 289 10.20 3.66 15.67
N VAL A 290 9.51 3.96 14.57
CA VAL A 290 10.09 4.41 13.31
C VAL A 290 9.35 5.66 12.89
N ASP A 291 9.97 6.82 13.11
CA ASP A 291 9.35 8.12 12.84
C ASP A 291 10.20 9.05 11.97
N VAL A 292 11.37 8.59 11.52
CA VAL A 292 12.30 9.27 10.62
C VAL A 292 12.66 8.36 9.45
N TRP A 293 12.85 8.94 8.27
CA TRP A 293 13.12 8.17 7.03
C TRP A 293 14.39 7.32 7.15
N ALA A 294 15.41 7.81 7.86
CA ALA A 294 16.69 7.11 8.01
C ALA A 294 16.53 5.78 8.77
N ARG A 295 15.60 5.71 9.73
CA ARG A 295 15.31 4.49 10.48
C ARG A 295 14.44 3.52 9.67
N ALA A 296 13.50 4.02 8.86
CA ALA A 296 12.80 3.20 7.88
C ALA A 296 13.78 2.61 6.86
N TRP A 297 14.76 3.40 6.38
CA TRP A 297 15.82 2.91 5.51
C TRP A 297 16.67 1.83 6.18
N GLN A 298 17.01 1.99 7.46
CA GLN A 298 17.73 0.94 8.21
C GLN A 298 16.95 -0.38 8.22
N ALA A 299 15.65 -0.34 8.47
CA ALA A 299 14.78 -1.53 8.43
C ALA A 299 14.72 -2.15 7.02
N VAL A 300 14.51 -1.34 5.98
CA VAL A 300 14.49 -1.79 4.57
C VAL A 300 15.82 -2.43 4.18
N ARG A 301 16.95 -1.83 4.57
CA ARG A 301 18.28 -2.36 4.28
C ARG A 301 18.53 -3.69 5.00
N LEU A 302 18.13 -3.81 6.26
CA LEU A 302 18.27 -5.06 7.03
C LEU A 302 17.32 -6.16 6.56
N ALA A 303 16.15 -5.81 6.03
CA ALA A 303 15.22 -6.77 5.45
C ALA A 303 15.86 -7.50 4.25
N ASP A 304 16.74 -6.81 3.52
CA ASP A 304 17.57 -7.36 2.44
C ASP A 304 16.76 -8.22 1.45
N ARG A 305 15.73 -7.60 0.87
CA ARG A 305 14.89 -8.20 -0.18
C ARG A 305 14.73 -7.24 -1.33
N TYR A 306 14.85 -7.72 -2.56
CA TYR A 306 14.79 -6.86 -3.74
C TYR A 306 13.43 -6.15 -3.88
N ASN A 307 12.35 -6.79 -3.43
CA ASN A 307 10.97 -6.30 -3.43
C ASN A 307 10.56 -5.57 -2.13
N VAL A 308 11.52 -5.18 -1.28
CA VAL A 308 11.31 -4.26 -0.15
C VAL A 308 12.06 -2.95 -0.42
N GLY A 309 11.36 -1.83 -0.27
CA GLY A 309 11.88 -0.50 -0.55
C GLY A 309 11.28 0.58 0.35
N LEU A 310 11.94 1.74 0.34
CA LEU A 310 11.57 2.93 1.07
C LEU A 310 10.49 3.71 0.34
N ILE A 311 9.55 4.24 1.10
CA ILE A 311 8.59 5.25 0.67
C ILE A 311 9.00 6.57 1.31
N LEU A 312 9.20 7.60 0.49
CA LEU A 312 9.54 8.94 0.94
C LEU A 312 8.29 9.80 0.92
N ASP A 313 7.81 10.25 2.08
CA ASP A 313 6.78 11.27 2.22
C ASP A 313 7.42 12.57 2.72
N SER A 314 7.28 13.65 1.95
CA SER A 314 7.85 14.96 2.29
C SER A 314 7.20 15.57 3.54
N PHE A 315 5.88 15.45 3.71
CA PHE A 315 5.24 15.92 4.93
C PHE A 315 5.76 15.13 6.12
N ASN A 316 5.72 13.79 6.09
CA ASN A 316 6.11 13.01 7.27
C ASN A 316 7.58 13.25 7.65
N THR A 317 8.48 13.29 6.67
CA THR A 317 9.90 13.58 6.92
C THR A 317 10.10 14.98 7.48
N LEU A 318 9.61 16.01 6.79
CA LEU A 318 9.87 17.40 7.14
C LEU A 318 9.06 17.85 8.35
N ALA A 319 7.87 17.30 8.54
CA ALA A 319 7.15 17.44 9.80
C ALA A 319 8.04 16.93 10.91
N ARG A 320 8.53 15.69 10.86
CA ARG A 320 9.32 15.15 11.98
C ARG A 320 10.59 15.94 12.26
N GLU A 321 11.37 16.23 11.23
CA GLU A 321 12.77 16.65 11.35
C GLU A 321 12.98 18.17 11.32
N PHE A 322 12.03 18.95 10.78
CA PHE A 322 12.17 20.41 10.64
C PHE A 322 11.06 21.19 11.34
N ALA A 323 9.80 20.83 11.11
CA ALA A 323 8.68 21.59 11.65
C ALA A 323 8.31 21.14 13.07
N ASP A 324 7.58 21.98 13.79
CA ASP A 324 6.88 21.58 15.01
C ASP A 324 5.60 22.43 15.12
N PRO A 325 4.40 21.84 14.97
CA PRO A 325 3.16 22.61 15.02
C PRO A 325 2.88 23.19 16.42
N CYS A 326 3.61 22.78 17.46
CA CYS A 326 3.47 23.24 18.83
C CYS A 326 4.39 24.42 19.18
N THR A 327 5.24 24.89 18.27
CA THR A 327 6.11 26.06 18.52
C THR A 327 5.50 27.33 17.92
N PRO A 328 5.83 28.52 18.45
CA PRO A 328 5.34 29.79 17.89
C PRO A 328 5.76 30.02 16.44
N THR A 329 6.92 29.48 16.04
CA THR A 329 7.44 29.63 14.67
C THR A 329 6.90 28.57 13.72
N GLY A 330 6.39 27.44 14.22
CA GLY A 330 6.08 26.25 13.42
C GLY A 330 7.32 25.42 13.03
N ILE A 331 8.51 25.84 13.46
CA ILE A 331 9.80 25.17 13.26
C ILE A 331 10.25 24.60 14.60
N THR A 332 10.97 23.48 14.61
CA THR A 332 11.41 22.85 15.85
C THR A 332 12.42 23.72 16.61
N ASP A 333 12.27 23.81 17.93
CA ASP A 333 13.19 24.55 18.81
C ASP A 333 14.21 23.61 19.47
N ARG A 334 14.38 22.40 18.93
CA ARG A 334 15.24 21.33 19.50
C ARG A 334 16.73 21.52 19.22
N CYS A 335 17.07 22.42 18.30
CA CYS A 335 18.44 22.74 17.90
C CYS A 335 18.53 24.21 17.47
N ASP A 336 19.74 24.75 17.45
CA ASP A 336 19.98 26.17 17.18
C ASP A 336 19.71 26.55 15.71
N ASP A 337 20.00 25.64 14.76
CA ASP A 337 19.74 25.82 13.33
C ASP A 337 18.99 24.62 12.72
N PRO A 338 17.66 24.57 12.89
CA PRO A 338 16.82 23.49 12.36
C PRO A 338 16.90 23.32 10.85
N TYR A 339 17.17 24.40 10.10
CA TYR A 339 17.27 24.32 8.65
C TYR A 339 18.55 23.62 8.24
N SER A 340 19.70 23.97 8.81
CA SER A 340 20.95 23.26 8.53
C SER A 340 20.90 21.78 8.90
N GLU A 341 20.27 21.44 10.04
CA GLU A 341 20.09 20.05 10.48
C GLU A 341 19.23 19.23 9.50
N VAL A 342 18.06 19.75 9.09
CA VAL A 342 17.23 19.02 8.12
C VAL A 342 17.92 18.93 6.74
N MET A 343 18.67 19.94 6.32
CA MET A 343 19.43 19.87 5.06
C MET A 343 20.52 18.80 5.11
N GLN A 344 21.16 18.57 6.26
CA GLN A 344 22.09 17.46 6.41
C GLN A 344 21.39 16.10 6.28
N SER A 345 20.23 15.95 6.91
CA SER A 345 19.40 14.74 6.79
C SER A 345 18.97 14.50 5.34
N ILE A 346 18.40 15.50 4.68
CA ILE A 346 17.95 15.42 3.28
C ILE A 346 19.08 15.04 2.34
N ARG A 347 20.28 15.66 2.47
CA ARG A 347 21.46 15.30 1.65
C ARG A 347 21.91 13.87 1.86
N ALA A 348 21.60 13.24 3.00
CA ALA A 348 21.94 11.85 3.23
C ALA A 348 21.08 10.88 2.38
N LEU A 349 19.99 11.34 1.75
CA LEU A 349 19.21 10.54 0.80
C LEU A 349 20.06 10.00 -0.36
N ARG A 350 21.12 10.72 -0.77
CA ARG A 350 22.09 10.25 -1.78
C ARG A 350 22.77 8.91 -1.45
N THR A 351 22.67 8.47 -0.19
CA THR A 351 23.22 7.18 0.26
C THR A 351 22.23 6.02 0.09
N VAL A 352 20.97 6.31 -0.21
CA VAL A 352 19.94 5.31 -0.52
C VAL A 352 20.03 4.98 -2.01
N PRO A 353 20.18 3.70 -2.40
CA PRO A 353 20.14 3.30 -3.80
C PRO A 353 18.81 3.69 -4.46
N ALA A 354 18.86 4.22 -5.68
CA ALA A 354 17.67 4.69 -6.41
C ALA A 354 16.59 3.61 -6.55
N ASP A 355 17.00 2.37 -6.79
CA ASP A 355 16.12 1.20 -6.94
C ASP A 355 15.47 0.78 -5.61
N LYS A 356 15.94 1.30 -4.48
CA LYS A 356 15.34 1.13 -3.16
C LYS A 356 14.37 2.22 -2.76
N ILE A 357 14.22 3.28 -3.55
CA ILE A 357 13.17 4.29 -3.36
C ILE A 357 12.00 3.89 -4.24
N PHE A 358 10.98 3.26 -3.65
CA PHE A 358 9.85 2.70 -4.40
C PHE A 358 8.79 3.72 -4.76
N PHE A 359 8.71 4.82 -4.01
CA PHE A 359 7.69 5.83 -4.19
C PHE A 359 8.06 7.16 -3.50
N LEU A 360 7.56 8.26 -4.05
CA LEU A 360 7.72 9.62 -3.53
C LEU A 360 6.34 10.29 -3.41
N GLN A 361 5.95 10.56 -2.17
CA GLN A 361 4.74 11.27 -1.81
C GLN A 361 5.10 12.71 -1.40
N ILE A 362 4.31 13.65 -1.91
CA ILE A 362 4.59 15.07 -1.86
C ILE A 362 3.40 15.77 -1.21
N GLY A 363 3.68 16.38 -0.07
CA GLY A 363 2.79 17.25 0.68
C GLY A 363 3.60 18.30 1.43
N ASP A 364 3.08 19.52 1.46
CA ASP A 364 3.56 20.60 2.33
C ASP A 364 2.63 20.68 3.55
N ALA A 365 2.83 21.69 4.41
CA ALA A 365 1.98 21.92 5.56
C ALA A 365 1.73 23.40 5.80
N ARG A 366 0.53 23.72 6.30
CA ARG A 366 0.18 25.07 6.73
C ARG A 366 0.91 25.40 8.02
N ARG A 367 1.71 26.47 8.03
CA ARG A 367 2.24 27.05 9.27
C ARG A 367 1.07 27.50 10.16
N MET A 368 1.02 26.98 11.38
CA MET A 368 -0.06 27.31 12.31
C MET A 368 0.08 28.77 12.78
N LYS A 369 -1.03 29.51 12.83
CA LYS A 369 -1.05 30.90 13.31
C LYS A 369 -0.78 30.99 14.82
N GLN A 370 -1.14 29.95 15.54
CA GLN A 370 -0.90 29.78 16.97
C GLN A 370 -0.41 28.34 17.17
N PRO A 371 0.49 28.10 18.14
CA PRO A 371 0.87 26.75 18.55
C PRO A 371 -0.34 25.83 18.70
N LEU A 372 -0.26 24.64 18.11
CA LEU A 372 -1.29 23.63 18.24
C LEU A 372 -1.34 23.17 19.69
N ALA A 373 -2.53 23.27 20.30
CA ALA A 373 -2.75 22.77 21.64
C ALA A 373 -2.58 21.24 21.70
N PRO A 374 -2.30 20.65 22.88
CA PRO A 374 -2.39 19.20 23.07
C PRO A 374 -3.73 18.64 22.57
N SER A 375 -3.78 17.33 22.34
CA SER A 375 -4.96 16.63 21.81
C SER A 375 -6.26 17.17 22.42
N PRO A 376 -7.25 17.56 21.59
CA PRO A 376 -8.53 18.07 22.11
C PRO A 376 -9.33 16.97 22.84
N ASN A 377 -8.99 15.70 22.61
CA ASN A 377 -9.52 14.57 23.35
C ASN A 377 -8.47 14.08 24.36
N ALA A 378 -8.76 14.22 25.65
CA ALA A 378 -7.91 13.75 26.74
C ALA A 378 -7.93 12.22 26.89
N ASP A 379 -9.02 11.56 26.48
CA ASP A 379 -9.21 10.11 26.59
C ASP A 379 -8.60 9.34 25.40
N GLU A 380 -8.33 10.03 24.30
CA GLU A 380 -7.64 9.51 23.12
C GLU A 380 -6.58 10.51 22.66
N PRO A 381 -5.43 10.59 23.36
CA PRO A 381 -4.40 11.57 23.04
C PRO A 381 -3.80 11.28 21.66
N ARG A 382 -4.10 12.15 20.69
CA ARG A 382 -3.48 12.09 19.36
C ARG A 382 -2.19 12.92 19.35
N PRO A 383 -1.10 12.41 18.75
CA PRO A 383 0.12 13.19 18.57
C PRO A 383 -0.18 14.48 17.79
N ALA A 384 0.43 15.60 18.19
CA ALA A 384 0.19 16.91 17.57
C ALA A 384 0.42 16.89 16.05
N ARG A 385 1.45 16.17 15.58
CA ARG A 385 1.73 16.00 14.14
C ARG A 385 0.63 15.23 13.41
N MET A 386 -0.04 14.28 14.04
CA MET A 386 -1.17 13.57 13.45
C MET A 386 -2.38 14.50 13.31
N ILE A 387 -2.66 15.30 14.33
CA ILE A 387 -3.74 16.31 14.29
C ILE A 387 -3.46 17.33 13.18
N TRP A 388 -2.22 17.82 13.14
CA TRP A 388 -1.76 18.76 12.12
C TRP A 388 -1.89 18.15 10.72
N SER A 389 -1.37 16.94 10.51
CA SER A 389 -1.48 16.19 9.26
C SER A 389 -2.91 16.11 8.77
N ARG A 390 -3.87 15.70 9.61
CA ARG A 390 -5.26 15.44 9.17
C ARG A 390 -6.06 16.67 8.74
N GLY A 391 -5.59 17.88 9.04
CA GLY A 391 -6.32 19.11 8.70
C GLY A 391 -5.51 20.14 7.92
N ASN A 392 -4.19 20.02 7.88
CA ASN A 392 -3.31 21.13 7.50
C ASN A 392 -2.18 20.73 6.55
N ARG A 393 -2.18 19.54 5.94
CA ARG A 393 -1.31 19.33 4.77
C ARG A 393 -1.79 20.24 3.63
N LEU A 394 -0.85 20.76 2.86
CA LEU A 394 -1.09 21.62 1.70
C LEU A 394 -0.49 20.99 0.45
N PHE A 395 -1.01 21.35 -0.71
CA PHE A 395 -0.34 21.02 -1.96
C PHE A 395 1.00 21.77 -2.04
N PRO A 396 2.01 21.24 -2.75
CA PRO A 396 3.30 21.91 -2.85
C PRO A 396 3.16 23.32 -3.45
N CYS A 397 4.05 24.22 -3.02
CA CYS A 397 4.11 25.61 -3.47
C CYS A 397 2.84 26.45 -3.16
N GLU A 398 1.97 26.02 -2.24
CA GLU A 398 0.83 26.80 -1.75
C GLU A 398 1.25 27.85 -0.69
N TYR A 399 2.25 28.68 -1.01
CA TYR A 399 2.83 29.67 -0.07
C TYR A 399 1.79 30.68 0.44
N LYS A 400 0.83 31.07 -0.41
CA LYS A 400 -0.27 31.96 -0.02
C LYS A 400 -1.20 31.33 1.02
N GLN A 401 -1.26 30.00 1.09
CA GLN A 401 -2.04 29.24 2.07
C GLN A 401 -1.22 28.94 3.34
N GLY A 402 0.09 29.24 3.33
CA GLY A 402 0.99 29.07 4.46
C GLY A 402 1.93 27.86 4.36
N ALA A 403 2.11 27.29 3.16
CA ALA A 403 3.15 26.30 2.89
C ALA A 403 4.54 26.85 3.27
N PHE A 404 5.37 26.05 3.92
CA PHE A 404 6.67 26.51 4.43
C PHE A 404 7.71 25.40 4.64
N LEU A 405 7.37 24.14 4.43
CA LEU A 405 8.32 23.05 4.55
C LEU A 405 9.34 23.13 3.40
N PRO A 406 10.61 22.70 3.57
CA PRO A 406 11.60 22.66 2.50
C PRO A 406 11.36 21.48 1.54
N VAL A 407 10.17 21.47 0.92
CA VAL A 407 9.70 20.42 0.01
C VAL A 407 10.55 20.39 -1.26
N ARG A 408 10.94 21.56 -1.77
CA ARG A 408 11.80 21.67 -2.95
C ARG A 408 13.12 20.94 -2.72
N GLU A 409 13.80 21.22 -1.62
CA GLU A 409 15.09 20.61 -1.29
C GLU A 409 14.96 19.10 -1.05
N PHE A 410 13.88 18.67 -0.38
CA PHE A 410 13.59 17.25 -0.18
C PHE A 410 13.40 16.50 -1.50
N VAL A 411 12.57 17.03 -2.40
CA VAL A 411 12.29 16.41 -3.71
C VAL A 411 13.52 16.47 -4.61
N HIS A 412 14.27 17.58 -4.60
CA HIS A 412 15.55 17.68 -5.30
C HIS A 412 16.53 16.57 -4.85
N ALA A 413 16.71 16.37 -3.55
CA ALA A 413 17.60 15.34 -3.05
C ALA A 413 17.13 13.93 -3.42
N ALA A 414 15.83 13.63 -3.31
CA ALA A 414 15.29 12.32 -3.71
C ALA A 414 15.52 12.03 -5.21
N VAL A 415 15.34 13.04 -6.06
CA VAL A 415 15.33 12.88 -7.52
C VAL A 415 16.72 13.05 -8.14
N LYS A 416 17.41 14.15 -7.82
CA LYS A 416 18.69 14.52 -8.44
C LYS A 416 19.88 13.89 -7.74
N GLU A 417 19.82 13.70 -6.42
CA GLU A 417 20.96 13.17 -5.65
C GLU A 417 20.83 11.65 -5.41
N ALA A 418 19.66 11.17 -5.00
CA ALA A 418 19.41 9.74 -4.79
C ALA A 418 18.97 9.00 -6.08
N GLY A 419 18.56 9.74 -7.11
CA GLY A 419 18.30 9.19 -8.45
C GLY A 419 16.92 8.58 -8.65
N TYR A 420 15.92 8.89 -7.82
CA TYR A 420 14.55 8.39 -7.99
C TYR A 420 13.95 8.81 -9.34
N GLN A 421 13.31 7.85 -10.04
CA GLN A 421 12.70 8.04 -11.37
C GLN A 421 11.21 7.67 -11.42
N GLY A 422 10.61 7.34 -10.27
CA GLY A 422 9.20 6.98 -10.20
C GLY A 422 8.25 8.18 -10.28
N PRO A 423 6.94 7.96 -10.10
CA PRO A 423 5.97 9.04 -10.13
C PRO A 423 6.18 10.04 -8.98
N TRP A 424 5.87 11.30 -9.25
CA TRP A 424 5.70 12.33 -8.23
C TRP A 424 4.24 12.31 -7.79
N SER A 425 4.00 11.82 -6.58
CA SER A 425 2.64 11.63 -6.10
C SER A 425 2.25 12.66 -5.06
N ILE A 426 1.03 13.18 -5.13
CA ILE A 426 0.49 14.09 -4.12
C ILE A 426 -0.18 13.30 -3.00
N GLU A 427 0.22 13.57 -1.75
CA GLU A 427 -0.48 13.08 -0.56
C GLU A 427 -0.76 14.21 0.44
N VAL A 428 -2.01 14.67 0.40
CA VAL A 428 -2.53 15.76 1.23
C VAL A 428 -3.76 15.29 2.00
N PHE A 429 -3.76 15.61 3.29
CA PHE A 429 -4.92 15.60 4.18
C PHE A 429 -5.20 17.05 4.61
N ASN A 430 -6.36 17.59 4.22
CA ASN A 430 -6.75 18.96 4.51
C ASN A 430 -8.21 19.00 4.96
N SER A 431 -8.55 19.94 5.86
CA SER A 431 -9.94 20.11 6.30
C SER A 431 -10.89 20.42 5.13
N SER A 432 -10.42 21.08 4.07
CA SER A 432 -11.25 21.38 2.89
C SER A 432 -11.63 20.15 2.06
N LEU A 433 -11.05 18.98 2.34
CA LEU A 433 -11.45 17.71 1.71
C LEU A 433 -12.78 17.19 2.25
N SER A 434 -13.22 17.70 3.41
CA SER A 434 -14.49 17.36 4.04
C SER A 434 -15.62 18.33 3.71
N ASP A 435 -15.36 19.34 2.88
CA ASP A 435 -16.42 20.22 2.37
C ASP A 435 -17.39 19.40 1.50
N GLU A 436 -18.70 19.55 1.65
CA GLU A 436 -19.71 18.71 0.96
C GLU A 436 -19.98 19.13 -0.51
N GLY A 437 -19.22 20.11 -1.03
CA GLY A 437 -19.45 20.66 -2.36
C GLY A 437 -19.05 19.70 -3.48
N GLU A 438 -19.92 19.46 -4.46
CA GLU A 438 -19.67 18.56 -5.59
C GLU A 438 -18.40 18.92 -6.41
N THR A 439 -17.96 20.18 -6.37
CA THR A 439 -16.77 20.65 -7.07
C THR A 439 -15.45 20.35 -6.34
N VAL A 440 -15.50 19.84 -5.11
CA VAL A 440 -14.32 19.60 -4.26
C VAL A 440 -13.30 18.69 -4.94
N PRO A 441 -13.66 17.51 -5.50
CA PRO A 441 -12.75 16.67 -6.28
C PRO A 441 -12.01 17.42 -7.39
N THR A 442 -12.75 18.13 -8.25
CA THR A 442 -12.19 18.85 -9.39
C THR A 442 -11.29 20.00 -8.96
N LEU A 443 -11.68 20.76 -7.92
CA LEU A 443 -10.89 21.87 -7.42
C LEU A 443 -9.56 21.39 -6.82
N HIS A 444 -9.58 20.34 -6.00
CA HIS A 444 -8.40 19.81 -5.36
C HIS A 444 -7.47 19.12 -6.36
N ALA A 445 -8.00 18.37 -7.33
CA ALA A 445 -7.19 17.80 -8.41
C ALA A 445 -6.44 18.89 -9.20
N ARG A 446 -7.11 20.01 -9.53
CA ARG A 446 -6.47 21.15 -10.21
C ARG A 446 -5.42 21.85 -9.36
N ARG A 447 -5.69 22.04 -8.06
CA ARG A 447 -4.71 22.62 -7.11
C ARG A 447 -3.46 21.74 -7.00
N ALA A 448 -3.66 20.43 -6.86
CA ALA A 448 -2.59 19.45 -6.82
C ALA A 448 -1.73 19.51 -8.10
N ARG A 449 -2.37 19.53 -9.27
CA ARG A 449 -1.69 19.66 -10.56
C ARG A 449 -0.85 20.93 -10.65
N ALA A 450 -1.44 22.08 -10.32
CA ALA A 450 -0.74 23.36 -10.33
C ALA A 450 0.44 23.41 -9.33
N GLY A 451 0.32 22.71 -8.19
CA GLY A 451 1.41 22.54 -7.23
C GLY A 451 2.57 21.76 -7.82
N LEU A 452 2.31 20.60 -8.43
CA LEU A 452 3.35 19.78 -9.06
C LEU A 452 4.04 20.49 -10.23
N ASP A 453 3.29 21.16 -11.10
CA ASP A 453 3.87 21.89 -12.24
C ASP A 453 4.87 22.96 -11.76
N ARG A 454 4.53 23.72 -10.71
CA ARG A 454 5.46 24.68 -10.09
C ARG A 454 6.64 24.02 -9.40
N LEU A 455 6.41 22.92 -8.69
CA LEU A 455 7.47 22.22 -7.98
C LEU A 455 8.51 21.64 -8.95
N VAL A 456 8.09 21.14 -10.12
CA VAL A 456 9.02 20.72 -11.18
C VAL A 456 9.87 21.89 -11.64
N GLU A 457 9.27 23.05 -11.91
CA GLU A 457 10.03 24.26 -12.26
C GLU A 457 11.03 24.66 -11.17
N GLU A 458 10.66 24.60 -9.89
CA GLU A 458 11.55 24.92 -8.78
C GLU A 458 12.68 23.90 -8.60
N VAL A 459 12.44 22.61 -8.84
CA VAL A 459 13.45 21.54 -8.69
C VAL A 459 14.41 21.48 -9.88
N ASP A 460 13.94 21.86 -11.08
CA ASP A 460 14.75 21.86 -12.31
C ASP A 460 15.48 23.20 -12.56
N ALA A 461 15.11 24.28 -11.86
CA ALA A 461 15.79 25.58 -11.87
C ALA A 461 16.97 25.63 -10.89
#